data_AF-A0A9R0W3I3-F1
#
_entry.id   AF-A0A9R0W3I3-F1
#
_cell.length_a   1.000
_cell.length_b   1.000
_cell.length_c   1.000
_cell.angle_alpha   90.00
_cell.angle_beta   90.00
_cell.angle_gamma   90.00
#
_symmetry.space_group_name_H-M   'P 1'
#
loop_
_entity.id
_entity.type
_entity.pdbx_description
1 polymer ?
#
loop_
_entity_poly.entity_id
_entity_poly.type
_entity_poly.pdbx_seq_one_letter_code
_entity_poly.pdbx_strand_id
1 'polypeptide(L)'
;MQDGTPWPGNNVRDHPGMIQVFLGQSGGLDVEGNELPRLVYVSREKRPGYNHHKKAGAMNALVRVSAVLTNAPYMLNLDCDHYVNNSKAVKEAMCFMMDPLVGKKVCYVQFPQRFDSIDRHDRYANKNVVFFDINMKGLDGIQGPIYVGTGCVFRRQALYGYDAPKTKKPPSRTCNCWPKWCVCCFCFGNRKNKKKVTKPKTEKKKRLFFKKEENQSPAYALSEIDEAAAGAETQKAGIVNQQKLEKKFGQSAVFVASTLLENGGTLRCDSPASLLKEAIHVIGCGYEDKTDWGKEIGWIYGSVTEVSLPISLPCSKDFSR
;
A
#
# COMPACT_ATOMS: atom_id res chain seq x y z
N MET A 1 32.23 18.28 -3.58
CA MET A 1 32.10 16.94 -4.19
C MET A 1 33.38 16.64 -4.97
N GLN A 2 33.63 15.41 -5.44
CA GLN A 2 34.91 15.06 -6.12
C GLN A 2 35.15 15.89 -7.40
N ASP A 3 34.06 16.32 -8.04
CA ASP A 3 33.99 17.24 -9.18
C ASP A 3 34.15 18.72 -8.80
N GLY A 4 34.41 19.04 -7.53
CA GLY A 4 34.56 20.41 -7.03
C GLY A 4 33.26 21.18 -6.78
N THR A 5 32.09 20.60 -7.06
CA THR A 5 30.81 21.27 -6.79
C THR A 5 30.50 21.33 -5.28
N PRO A 6 29.84 22.39 -4.78
CA PRO A 6 29.47 22.47 -3.36
C PRO A 6 28.42 21.40 -3.02
N TRP A 7 28.48 20.85 -1.81
CA TRP A 7 27.49 19.87 -1.38
C TRP A 7 26.12 20.55 -1.16
N PRO A 8 25.06 20.14 -1.89
CA PRO A 8 23.74 20.76 -1.78
C PRO A 8 23.08 20.61 -0.40
N GLY A 9 23.47 19.60 0.39
CA GLY A 9 22.95 19.35 1.73
C GLY A 9 23.73 20.03 2.87
N ASN A 10 24.42 21.15 2.61
CA ASN A 10 25.24 21.84 3.62
C ASN A 10 24.43 22.33 4.84
N ASN A 11 23.18 22.75 4.65
CA ASN A 11 22.29 23.16 5.73
C ASN A 11 21.24 22.08 6.00
N VAL A 12 21.31 21.43 7.17
CA VAL A 12 20.42 20.32 7.54
C VAL A 12 18.94 20.70 7.67
N ARG A 13 18.63 22.00 7.80
CA ARG A 13 17.26 22.54 7.91
C ARG A 13 16.75 23.15 6.60
N ASP A 14 17.63 23.43 5.65
CA ASP A 14 17.30 24.06 4.37
C ASP A 14 18.19 23.50 3.27
N HIS A 15 17.68 22.50 2.57
CA HIS A 15 18.39 21.88 1.46
C HIS A 15 17.41 21.30 0.43
N PRO A 16 17.79 21.30 -0.87
CA PRO A 16 16.97 20.70 -1.90
C PRO A 16 16.88 19.17 -1.75
N GLY A 17 15.87 18.58 -2.39
CA GLY A 17 15.78 17.14 -2.58
C GLY A 17 16.87 16.64 -3.53
N MET A 18 17.42 15.46 -3.25
CA MET A 18 18.50 14.85 -4.02
C MET A 18 18.17 13.39 -4.29
N ILE A 19 18.35 12.95 -5.54
CA ILE A 19 18.24 11.54 -5.91
C ILE A 19 19.49 11.18 -6.71
N GLN A 20 20.14 10.08 -6.31
CA GLN A 20 21.30 9.55 -7.03
C GLN A 20 21.13 8.05 -7.26
N VAL A 21 21.42 7.60 -8.48
CA VAL A 21 21.32 6.20 -8.89
C VAL A 21 22.75 5.68 -9.11
N PHE A 22 23.15 4.65 -8.37
CA PHE A 22 24.53 4.14 -8.39
C PHE A 22 24.71 2.85 -9.21
N LEU A 23 23.82 1.87 -9.02
CA LEU A 23 23.89 0.54 -9.63
C LEU A 23 22.69 0.27 -10.56
N GLY A 24 22.66 -0.88 -11.22
CA GLY A 24 21.59 -1.30 -12.14
C GLY A 24 21.95 -1.08 -13.60
N GLN A 25 20.95 -1.01 -14.48
CA GLN A 25 21.12 -0.88 -15.94
C GLN A 25 22.01 0.28 -16.40
N SER A 26 22.03 1.38 -15.65
CA SER A 26 22.86 2.55 -15.94
C SER A 26 24.15 2.60 -15.11
N GLY A 27 24.36 1.61 -14.23
CA GLY A 27 25.55 1.46 -13.41
C GLY A 27 26.56 0.50 -14.05
N GLY A 28 27.67 0.27 -13.34
CA GLY A 28 28.64 -0.75 -13.75
C GLY A 28 28.12 -2.18 -13.55
N LEU A 29 28.75 -3.12 -14.25
CA LEU A 29 28.57 -4.56 -14.07
C LEU A 29 29.49 -5.07 -12.95
N ASP A 30 29.21 -6.26 -12.42
CA ASP A 30 30.15 -6.95 -11.55
C ASP A 30 31.42 -7.42 -12.32
N VAL A 31 32.37 -8.01 -11.60
CA VAL A 31 33.64 -8.49 -12.17
C VAL A 31 33.43 -9.60 -13.21
N GLU A 32 32.32 -10.32 -13.14
CA GLU A 32 31.93 -11.40 -14.06
C GLU A 32 31.05 -10.90 -15.23
N GLY A 33 30.70 -9.61 -15.26
CA GLY A 33 29.85 -8.99 -16.28
C GLY A 33 28.35 -9.08 -16.01
N ASN A 34 27.91 -9.47 -14.81
CA ASN A 34 26.49 -9.52 -14.44
C ASN A 34 25.99 -8.17 -13.92
N GLU A 35 24.69 -7.91 -14.15
CA GLU A 35 24.04 -6.72 -13.62
C GLU A 35 23.78 -6.82 -12.10
N LEU A 36 24.07 -5.73 -11.38
CA LEU A 36 23.78 -5.61 -9.96
C LEU A 36 22.43 -4.92 -9.70
N PRO A 37 21.74 -5.21 -8.58
CA PRO A 37 20.51 -4.53 -8.22
C PRO A 37 20.70 -3.01 -8.11
N ARG A 38 19.74 -2.25 -8.65
CA ARG A 38 19.75 -0.79 -8.62
C ARG A 38 19.72 -0.26 -7.18
N LEU A 39 20.70 0.56 -6.83
CA LEU A 39 20.75 1.32 -5.58
C LEU A 39 20.41 2.78 -5.85
N VAL A 40 19.34 3.28 -5.20
CA VAL A 40 18.89 4.67 -5.30
C VAL A 40 19.04 5.33 -3.94
N TYR A 41 19.87 6.35 -3.87
CA TYR A 41 19.98 7.25 -2.73
C TYR A 41 18.95 8.37 -2.87
N VAL A 42 18.22 8.64 -1.79
CA VAL A 42 17.17 9.67 -1.74
C VAL A 42 17.37 10.52 -0.49
N SER A 43 17.52 11.82 -0.69
CA SER A 43 17.44 12.83 0.37
C SER A 43 16.24 13.74 0.08
N ARG A 44 15.33 13.86 1.04
CA ARG A 44 14.12 14.69 0.90
C ARG A 44 14.48 16.17 0.91
N GLU A 45 13.67 17.00 0.27
CA GLU A 45 13.76 18.44 0.45
C GLU A 45 13.36 18.82 1.88
N LYS A 46 14.11 19.75 2.48
CA LYS A 46 13.77 20.35 3.77
C LYS A 46 13.82 21.86 3.68
N ARG A 47 12.86 22.52 4.32
CA ARG A 47 12.75 23.98 4.39
C ARG A 47 12.35 24.39 5.81
N PRO A 48 12.87 25.51 6.32
CA PRO A 48 12.43 26.05 7.60
C PRO A 48 10.91 26.27 7.61
N GLY A 49 10.24 25.90 8.71
CA GLY A 49 8.79 26.03 8.83
C GLY A 49 7.96 24.84 8.33
N TYR A 50 8.57 23.87 7.65
CA TYR A 50 7.89 22.63 7.25
C TYR A 50 8.13 21.50 8.26
N ASN A 51 7.07 20.75 8.59
CA ASN A 51 7.21 19.55 9.41
C ASN A 51 7.58 18.34 8.53
N HIS A 52 8.61 17.60 8.93
CA HIS A 52 9.14 16.49 8.12
C HIS A 52 8.77 15.10 8.63
N HIS A 53 8.01 15.01 9.74
CA HIS A 53 7.45 13.76 10.27
C HIS A 53 8.48 12.62 10.51
N LYS A 54 9.73 12.97 10.84
CA LYS A 54 10.82 12.04 11.20
C LYS A 54 10.88 10.83 10.25
N LYS A 55 10.81 9.60 10.80
CA LYS A 55 10.85 8.31 10.08
C LYS A 55 9.62 8.11 9.18
N ALA A 56 8.42 8.42 9.65
CA ALA A 56 7.18 8.25 8.88
C ALA A 56 7.21 9.05 7.57
N GLY A 57 7.62 10.32 7.62
CA GLY A 57 7.74 11.15 6.42
C GLY A 57 8.83 10.67 5.47
N ALA A 58 9.92 10.09 5.99
CA ALA A 58 10.97 9.49 5.16
C ALA A 58 10.45 8.24 4.43
N MET A 59 9.78 7.35 5.15
CA MET A 59 9.16 6.14 4.58
C MET A 59 8.12 6.48 3.51
N ASN A 60 7.24 7.47 3.78
CA ASN A 60 6.22 7.89 2.82
C ASN A 60 6.82 8.48 1.54
N ALA A 61 7.89 9.29 1.64
CA ALA A 61 8.60 9.80 0.48
C ALA A 61 9.24 8.66 -0.34
N LEU A 62 9.84 7.66 0.33
CA LEU A 62 10.40 6.48 -0.35
C LEU A 62 9.33 5.68 -1.10
N VAL A 63 8.12 5.55 -0.56
CA VAL A 63 6.99 4.91 -1.28
C VAL A 63 6.68 5.64 -2.58
N ARG A 64 6.63 6.98 -2.55
CA ARG A 64 6.33 7.81 -3.73
C ARG A 64 7.44 7.71 -4.77
N VAL A 65 8.69 7.90 -4.38
CA VAL A 65 9.84 7.78 -5.30
C VAL A 65 9.92 6.40 -5.91
N SER A 66 9.75 5.36 -5.10
CA SER A 66 9.77 3.98 -5.57
C SER A 66 8.70 3.73 -6.62
N ALA A 67 7.49 4.30 -6.45
CA ALA A 67 6.38 4.19 -7.41
C ALA A 67 6.71 4.81 -8.76
N VAL A 68 7.39 5.96 -8.77
CA VAL A 68 7.80 6.64 -10.00
C VAL A 68 8.94 5.88 -10.70
N LEU A 69 9.94 5.41 -9.96
CA LEU A 69 11.17 4.86 -10.56
C LEU A 69 11.07 3.38 -10.98
N THR A 70 10.40 2.54 -10.18
CA THR A 70 10.42 1.07 -10.38
C THR A 70 9.07 0.40 -10.16
N ASN A 71 8.22 1.02 -9.35
CA ASN A 71 6.87 0.58 -9.00
C ASN A 71 6.77 -0.90 -8.57
N ALA A 72 7.66 -1.34 -7.69
CA ALA A 72 7.64 -2.72 -7.20
C ALA A 72 6.37 -2.99 -6.36
N PRO A 73 5.58 -4.06 -6.61
CA PRO A 73 4.32 -4.32 -5.91
C PRO A 73 4.50 -4.68 -4.42
N TYR A 74 5.71 -5.09 -4.04
CA TYR A 74 6.08 -5.43 -2.67
C TYR A 74 7.24 -4.55 -2.18
N MET A 75 7.24 -4.21 -0.90
CA MET A 75 8.22 -3.30 -0.29
C MET A 75 8.72 -3.86 1.03
N LEU A 76 10.02 -4.15 1.14
CA LEU A 76 10.64 -4.54 2.40
C LEU A 76 11.17 -3.30 3.13
N ASN A 77 10.84 -3.14 4.41
CA ASN A 77 11.44 -2.11 5.25
C ASN A 77 12.51 -2.72 6.18
N LEU A 78 13.63 -2.01 6.34
CA LEU A 78 14.72 -2.39 7.23
C LEU A 78 15.30 -1.15 7.90
N ASP A 79 15.63 -1.28 9.18
CA ASP A 79 16.39 -0.30 9.94
C ASP A 79 17.90 -0.53 9.78
N CYS A 80 18.71 0.49 10.05
CA CYS A 80 20.15 0.47 9.80
C CYS A 80 20.95 -0.47 10.73
N ASP A 81 20.38 -0.84 11.86
CA ASP A 81 20.92 -1.79 12.83
C ASP A 81 20.46 -3.24 12.56
N HIS A 82 19.68 -3.46 11.50
CA HIS A 82 19.20 -4.78 11.09
C HIS A 82 19.76 -5.14 9.71
N TYR A 83 20.21 -6.38 9.57
CA TYR A 83 20.69 -6.93 8.30
C TYR A 83 19.93 -8.21 7.93
N VAL A 84 19.95 -8.55 6.64
CA VAL A 84 19.34 -9.78 6.15
C VAL A 84 20.30 -10.94 6.42
N ASN A 85 19.99 -11.75 7.42
CA ASN A 85 20.80 -12.92 7.80
C ASN A 85 20.68 -14.07 6.78
N ASN A 86 19.48 -14.31 6.23
CA ASN A 86 19.22 -15.39 5.28
C ASN A 86 18.84 -14.84 3.90
N SER A 87 19.60 -15.20 2.87
CA SER A 87 19.34 -14.81 1.47
C SER A 87 18.01 -15.35 0.91
N LYS A 88 17.38 -16.31 1.60
CA LYS A 88 16.06 -16.84 1.25
C LYS A 88 14.89 -16.05 1.84
N ALA A 89 15.13 -15.08 2.74
CA ALA A 89 14.06 -14.37 3.45
C ALA A 89 13.04 -13.72 2.49
N VAL A 90 13.49 -13.09 1.40
CA VAL A 90 12.59 -12.51 0.40
C VAL A 90 11.77 -13.59 -0.31
N LYS A 91 12.38 -14.74 -0.63
CA LYS A 91 11.66 -15.86 -1.26
C LYS A 91 10.60 -16.43 -0.34
N GLU A 92 10.92 -16.58 0.95
CA GLU A 92 9.98 -17.04 1.98
C GLU A 92 8.79 -16.09 2.13
N ALA A 93 9.03 -14.77 2.12
CA ALA A 93 7.94 -13.79 2.12
C ALA A 93 7.04 -13.92 0.89
N MET A 94 7.63 -14.16 -0.29
CA MET A 94 6.87 -14.31 -1.53
C MET A 94 6.00 -15.57 -1.52
N CYS A 95 6.40 -16.65 -0.84
CA CYS A 95 5.55 -17.84 -0.68
C CYS A 95 4.17 -17.49 -0.10
N PHE A 96 4.11 -16.59 0.89
CA PHE A 96 2.85 -16.14 1.48
C PHE A 96 2.12 -15.12 0.59
N MET A 97 2.85 -14.17 0.01
CA MET A 97 2.24 -13.07 -0.76
C MET A 97 1.71 -13.49 -2.13
N MET A 98 2.32 -14.52 -2.73
CA MET A 98 1.98 -15.04 -4.05
C MET A 98 1.11 -16.30 -3.99
N ASP A 99 0.73 -16.76 -2.80
CA ASP A 99 -0.21 -17.88 -2.65
C ASP A 99 -1.54 -17.55 -3.38
N PRO A 100 -2.01 -18.39 -4.32
CA PRO A 100 -3.26 -18.15 -5.05
C PRO A 100 -4.51 -18.07 -4.17
N LEU A 101 -4.52 -18.76 -3.03
CA LEU A 101 -5.65 -18.88 -2.10
C LEU A 101 -5.66 -17.74 -1.07
N VAL A 102 -4.52 -17.51 -0.40
CA VAL A 102 -4.43 -16.55 0.72
C VAL A 102 -3.72 -15.26 0.35
N GLY A 103 -2.79 -15.28 -0.60
CA GLY A 103 -1.86 -14.18 -0.86
C GLY A 103 -2.54 -12.86 -1.18
N LYS A 104 -3.69 -12.88 -1.87
CA LYS A 104 -4.47 -11.67 -2.19
C LYS A 104 -4.99 -10.93 -0.94
N LYS A 105 -5.15 -11.61 0.19
CA LYS A 105 -5.58 -11.02 1.47
C LYS A 105 -4.43 -10.60 2.35
N VAL A 106 -3.22 -11.10 2.09
CA VAL A 106 -2.02 -10.75 2.86
C VAL A 106 -1.61 -9.33 2.53
N CYS A 107 -1.64 -8.48 3.56
CA CYS A 107 -1.21 -7.09 3.47
C CYS A 107 0.28 -6.91 3.74
N TYR A 108 0.85 -7.69 4.66
CA TYR A 108 2.28 -7.75 4.92
C TYR A 108 2.70 -9.09 5.54
N VAL A 109 4.00 -9.37 5.51
CA VAL A 109 4.65 -10.50 6.18
C VAL A 109 5.70 -9.93 7.13
N GLN A 110 5.51 -10.14 8.44
CA GLN A 110 6.42 -9.67 9.48
C GLN A 110 7.40 -10.78 9.86
N PHE A 111 8.70 -10.49 9.77
CA PHE A 111 9.74 -11.38 10.27
C PHE A 111 10.01 -11.13 11.76
N PRO A 112 10.31 -12.18 12.56
CA PRO A 112 10.73 -12.01 13.93
C PRO A 112 12.10 -11.33 13.99
N GLN A 113 12.25 -10.31 14.84
CA GLN A 113 13.53 -9.65 15.07
C GLN A 113 14.36 -10.48 16.05
N ARG A 114 15.64 -10.68 15.73
CA ARG A 114 16.61 -11.36 16.58
C ARG A 114 17.83 -10.46 16.73
N PHE A 115 18.32 -10.35 17.96
CA PHE A 115 19.48 -9.51 18.28
C PHE A 115 20.68 -10.40 18.56
N ASP A 116 21.84 -9.96 18.05
CA ASP A 116 23.12 -10.60 18.29
C ASP A 116 23.73 -10.08 19.60
N SER A 117 24.81 -10.74 20.06
CA SER A 117 25.61 -10.28 21.22
C SER A 117 24.83 -10.19 22.55
N ILE A 118 23.92 -11.13 22.79
CA ILE A 118 23.16 -11.19 24.05
C ILE A 118 23.93 -12.03 25.08
N ASP A 119 24.02 -11.51 26.31
CA ASP A 119 24.63 -12.23 27.43
C ASP A 119 23.99 -13.61 27.65
N ARG A 120 24.79 -14.58 28.10
CA ARG A 120 24.34 -15.96 28.35
C ARG A 120 23.17 -16.01 29.33
N HIS A 121 23.18 -15.15 30.35
CA HIS A 121 22.13 -15.10 31.38
C HIS A 121 20.94 -14.24 30.96
N ASP A 122 21.06 -13.47 29.87
CA ASP A 122 20.04 -12.56 29.34
C ASP A 122 19.29 -11.79 30.44
N ARG A 123 20.04 -11.19 31.37
CA ARG A 123 19.48 -10.53 32.57
C ARG A 123 18.47 -9.42 32.22
N TYR A 124 18.66 -8.79 31.06
CA TYR A 124 17.80 -7.72 30.56
C TYR A 124 16.65 -8.23 29.68
N ALA A 125 16.53 -9.54 29.47
CA ALA A 125 15.52 -10.17 28.63
C ALA A 125 15.48 -9.61 27.19
N ASN A 126 16.63 -9.20 26.65
CA ASN A 126 16.75 -8.54 25.35
C ASN A 126 16.42 -9.48 24.18
N LYS A 127 16.41 -10.80 24.39
CA LYS A 127 15.95 -11.75 23.36
C LYS A 127 14.48 -11.57 22.99
N ASN A 128 13.67 -11.00 23.90
CA ASN A 128 12.24 -10.78 23.70
C ASN A 128 11.46 -12.02 23.20
N VAL A 129 11.89 -13.22 23.62
CA VAL A 129 11.34 -14.52 23.16
C VAL A 129 9.84 -14.61 23.39
N VAL A 130 9.35 -14.17 24.56
CA VAL A 130 7.91 -14.22 24.87
C VAL A 130 7.10 -13.39 23.88
N PHE A 131 7.59 -12.21 23.49
CA PHE A 131 6.88 -11.35 22.55
C PHE A 131 6.88 -11.94 21.14
N PHE A 132 8.04 -12.34 20.62
CA PHE A 132 8.16 -12.81 19.23
C PHE A 132 7.73 -14.28 19.02
N ASP A 133 7.97 -15.17 19.98
CA ASP A 133 7.72 -16.60 19.80
C ASP A 133 6.40 -17.07 20.40
N ILE A 134 5.83 -16.36 21.38
CA ILE A 134 4.55 -16.74 21.98
C ILE A 134 3.44 -15.79 21.52
N ASN A 135 3.56 -14.50 21.81
CA ASN A 135 2.48 -13.55 21.57
C ASN A 135 2.20 -13.36 20.06
N MET A 136 3.24 -13.10 19.25
CA MET A 136 3.06 -12.91 17.80
C MET A 136 2.51 -14.14 17.10
N LYS A 137 2.96 -15.35 17.47
CA LYS A 137 2.41 -16.60 16.93
C LYS A 137 0.96 -16.83 17.36
N GLY A 138 0.62 -16.46 18.60
CA GLY A 138 -0.76 -16.49 19.08
C GLY A 138 -1.68 -15.56 18.30
N LEU A 139 -1.21 -14.33 18.02
CA LEU A 139 -1.94 -13.37 17.18
C LEU A 139 -2.06 -13.86 15.74
N ASP A 140 -1.06 -14.58 15.23
CA ASP A 140 -1.09 -15.17 13.89
C ASP A 140 -2.26 -16.14 13.67
N GLY A 141 -2.61 -16.90 14.70
CA GLY A 141 -3.81 -17.75 14.68
C GLY A 141 -5.15 -17.00 14.63
N ILE A 142 -5.17 -15.70 14.91
CA ILE A 142 -6.39 -14.88 14.90
C ILE A 142 -6.39 -13.94 13.70
N GLN A 143 -5.48 -12.96 13.68
CA GLN A 143 -5.39 -11.90 12.70
C GLN A 143 -3.94 -11.51 12.41
N GLY A 144 -2.98 -12.41 12.51
CA GLY A 144 -1.59 -12.07 12.21
C GLY A 144 -0.86 -11.22 13.25
N PRO A 145 0.48 -11.15 13.14
CA PRO A 145 1.31 -10.35 14.03
C PRO A 145 1.13 -8.85 13.81
N ILE A 146 1.45 -8.04 14.82
CA ILE A 146 1.48 -6.58 14.67
C ILE A 146 2.80 -6.14 13.99
N TYR A 147 2.75 -5.02 13.27
CA TYR A 147 3.96 -4.41 12.73
C TYR A 147 4.85 -3.84 13.84
N VAL A 148 6.15 -4.13 13.77
CA VAL A 148 7.14 -3.81 14.83
C VAL A 148 8.27 -2.88 14.37
N GLY A 149 8.14 -2.21 13.23
CA GLY A 149 9.06 -1.13 12.83
C GLY A 149 10.12 -1.48 11.79
N THR A 150 10.50 -2.76 11.65
CA THR A 150 11.52 -3.28 10.71
C THR A 150 11.25 -4.74 10.36
N GLY A 151 11.86 -5.22 9.26
CA GLY A 151 11.80 -6.62 8.85
C GLY A 151 10.42 -7.03 8.35
N CYS A 152 9.72 -6.13 7.67
CA CYS A 152 8.36 -6.38 7.18
C CYS A 152 8.27 -6.16 5.67
N VAL A 153 7.73 -7.15 4.96
CA VAL A 153 7.43 -7.02 3.53
C VAL A 153 5.98 -6.58 3.42
N PHE A 154 5.72 -5.44 2.78
CA PHE A 154 4.39 -4.87 2.57
C PHE A 154 3.92 -5.06 1.14
N ARG A 155 2.61 -5.25 0.96
CA ARG A 155 1.92 -5.06 -0.32
C ARG A 155 1.71 -3.57 -0.53
N ARG A 156 2.22 -3.03 -1.64
CA ARG A 156 2.13 -1.59 -1.98
C ARG A 156 0.69 -1.06 -1.95
N GLN A 157 -0.25 -1.82 -2.53
CA GLN A 157 -1.67 -1.43 -2.56
C GLN A 157 -2.27 -1.25 -1.17
N ALA A 158 -1.82 -2.03 -0.18
CA ALA A 158 -2.26 -1.87 1.21
C ALA A 158 -1.74 -0.55 1.82
N LEU A 159 -0.50 -0.14 1.49
CA LEU A 159 0.05 1.16 1.91
C LEU A 159 -0.72 2.36 1.31
N TYR A 160 -1.32 2.19 0.13
CA TYR A 160 -2.20 3.20 -0.49
C TYR A 160 -3.62 3.22 0.08
N GLY A 161 -3.92 2.37 1.06
CA GLY A 161 -5.24 2.28 1.66
C GLY A 161 -6.29 1.66 0.75
N TYR A 162 -5.90 0.72 -0.11
CA TYR A 162 -6.86 -0.12 -0.83
C TYR A 162 -7.21 -1.35 0.02
N ASP A 163 -8.52 -1.62 0.12
CA ASP A 163 -9.03 -2.78 0.83
C ASP A 163 -8.64 -4.10 0.13
N ALA A 164 -8.52 -5.16 0.93
CA ALA A 164 -8.33 -6.50 0.40
C ALA A 164 -9.49 -6.89 -0.56
N PRO A 165 -9.22 -7.63 -1.64
CA PRO A 165 -10.24 -8.09 -2.57
C PRO A 165 -11.34 -8.87 -1.83
N LYS A 166 -12.59 -8.45 -1.99
CA LYS A 166 -13.73 -9.13 -1.38
C LYS A 166 -13.87 -10.52 -2.00
N THR A 167 -13.95 -11.55 -1.16
CA THR A 167 -14.35 -12.88 -1.61
C THR A 167 -15.75 -12.79 -2.21
N LYS A 168 -15.91 -13.22 -3.47
CA LYS A 168 -17.25 -13.36 -4.07
C LYS A 168 -18.05 -14.30 -3.16
N LYS A 169 -19.11 -13.80 -2.53
CA LYS A 169 -20.03 -14.68 -1.81
C LYS A 169 -20.59 -15.66 -2.85
N PRO A 170 -20.61 -16.98 -2.57
CA PRO A 170 -21.35 -17.89 -3.43
C PRO A 170 -22.79 -17.37 -3.53
N PRO A 171 -23.42 -17.44 -4.72
CA PRO A 171 -24.82 -17.05 -4.84
C PRO A 171 -25.62 -17.81 -3.80
N SER A 172 -26.42 -17.08 -3.02
CA SER A 172 -27.30 -17.65 -2.00
C SER A 172 -28.16 -18.73 -2.66
N ARG A 173 -27.93 -20.01 -2.32
CA ARG A 173 -28.82 -21.11 -2.71
C ARG A 173 -30.10 -21.10 -1.86
N THR A 174 -30.71 -19.94 -1.69
CA THR A 174 -32.08 -19.82 -1.22
C THR A 174 -32.93 -19.53 -2.45
N CYS A 175 -33.40 -20.59 -3.10
CA CYS A 175 -34.53 -20.44 -4.00
C CYS A 175 -35.74 -20.01 -3.14
N ASN A 176 -36.15 -18.74 -3.24
CA ASN A 176 -37.50 -18.35 -2.83
C ASN A 176 -38.56 -18.83 -3.86
N CYS A 177 -38.27 -19.94 -4.55
CA CYS A 177 -39.20 -20.64 -5.39
C CYS A 177 -40.06 -21.49 -4.45
N TRP A 178 -41.10 -20.90 -3.88
CA TRP A 178 -42.23 -21.69 -3.43
C TRP A 178 -42.75 -22.48 -4.64
N PRO A 179 -42.74 -23.82 -4.63
CA PRO A 179 -43.41 -24.56 -5.67
C PRO A 179 -44.90 -24.27 -5.52
N LYS A 180 -45.52 -23.68 -6.54
CA LYS A 180 -46.98 -23.52 -6.64
C LYS A 180 -47.73 -24.87 -6.81
N TRP A 181 -47.15 -25.98 -6.34
CA TRP A 181 -47.74 -27.31 -6.48
C TRP A 181 -47.35 -28.25 -5.33
N CYS A 182 -47.70 -27.87 -4.10
CA CYS A 182 -47.86 -28.82 -3.00
C CYS A 182 -49.24 -28.59 -2.37
N VAL A 183 -50.27 -28.98 -3.11
CA VAL A 183 -51.55 -29.37 -2.54
C VAL A 183 -51.40 -30.85 -2.17
N CYS A 184 -51.84 -31.21 -0.97
CA CYS A 184 -51.79 -32.55 -0.34
C CYS A 184 -50.49 -32.94 0.37
N CYS A 185 -50.43 -32.72 1.69
CA CYS A 185 -50.61 -33.80 2.68
C CYS A 185 -50.33 -33.31 4.12
N PHE A 186 -51.39 -33.29 4.93
CA PHE A 186 -51.44 -33.53 6.36
C PHE A 186 -50.16 -33.34 7.20
N CYS A 187 -50.03 -32.18 7.83
CA CYS A 187 -49.39 -32.05 9.15
C CYS A 187 -50.20 -31.05 9.99
N PHE A 188 -50.93 -31.59 10.95
CA PHE A 188 -51.62 -30.86 12.02
C PHE A 188 -50.61 -30.02 12.82
N GLY A 189 -50.89 -28.72 12.98
CA GLY A 189 -50.01 -27.81 13.72
C GLY A 189 -50.66 -26.46 14.03
N ASN A 190 -51.62 -26.47 14.94
CA ASN A 190 -52.24 -25.29 15.56
C ASN A 190 -51.17 -24.34 16.17
N ARG A 191 -51.16 -23.04 15.82
CA ARG A 191 -51.38 -21.89 16.75
C ARG A 191 -50.93 -20.50 16.23
N LYS A 192 -51.92 -19.60 16.31
CA LYS A 192 -51.90 -18.20 16.79
C LYS A 192 -51.44 -17.06 15.87
N ASN A 193 -52.47 -16.37 15.35
CA ASN A 193 -52.48 -14.97 14.96
C ASN A 193 -51.85 -14.04 16.02
N LYS A 194 -50.98 -13.12 15.58
CA LYS A 194 -50.78 -11.79 16.20
C LYS A 194 -50.73 -10.73 15.10
N LYS A 195 -51.76 -9.87 15.05
CA LYS A 195 -51.73 -8.55 14.42
C LYS A 195 -50.99 -7.55 15.33
N LYS A 196 -50.18 -6.67 14.74
CA LYS A 196 -49.92 -5.24 15.07
C LYS A 196 -48.71 -4.79 14.21
N VAL A 197 -48.53 -3.58 13.68
CA VAL A 197 -49.26 -2.32 13.47
C VAL A 197 -48.39 -1.58 12.41
N THR A 198 -49.00 -0.77 11.57
CA THR A 198 -48.37 0.03 10.50
C THR A 198 -47.76 1.36 10.96
N LYS A 199 -46.68 1.76 10.26
CA LYS A 199 -46.05 3.10 9.99
C LYS A 199 -44.78 3.49 10.82
N PRO A 200 -43.89 4.38 10.31
CA PRO A 200 -43.40 4.57 8.94
C PRO A 200 -41.85 4.77 8.81
N LYS A 201 -41.40 4.81 7.55
CA LYS A 201 -40.11 5.17 6.92
C LYS A 201 -39.02 5.88 7.76
N THR A 202 -37.79 5.35 7.65
CA THR A 202 -36.53 6.12 7.76
C THR A 202 -35.53 5.64 6.71
N GLU A 203 -34.76 6.59 6.20
CA GLU A 203 -34.05 6.60 4.92
C GLU A 203 -32.93 5.56 4.80
N LYS A 204 -32.95 4.75 3.73
CA LYS A 204 -31.77 4.01 3.27
C LYS A 204 -31.11 4.77 2.12
N LYS A 205 -30.03 5.45 2.47
CA LYS A 205 -29.02 6.04 1.58
C LYS A 205 -28.56 4.97 0.58
N LYS A 206 -29.00 5.07 -0.68
CA LYS A 206 -28.55 4.20 -1.78
C LYS A 206 -27.07 4.48 -2.04
N ARG A 207 -26.19 3.59 -1.57
CA ARG A 207 -24.80 3.50 -2.05
C ARG A 207 -24.87 2.91 -3.46
N LEU A 208 -24.53 3.74 -4.45
CA LEU A 208 -24.42 3.36 -5.85
C LEU A 208 -23.41 2.22 -6.02
N PHE A 209 -23.88 1.14 -6.63
CA PHE A 209 -23.12 -0.04 -7.00
C PHE A 209 -22.24 0.28 -8.21
N PHE A 210 -20.93 0.04 -8.10
CA PHE A 210 -20.07 -0.09 -9.26
C PHE A 210 -20.34 -1.44 -9.93
N LYS A 211 -20.89 -1.41 -11.13
CA LYS A 211 -20.92 -2.56 -12.05
C LYS A 211 -19.65 -2.45 -12.90
N LYS A 212 -18.78 -3.46 -12.78
CA LYS A 212 -17.54 -3.59 -13.56
C LYS A 212 -17.92 -4.18 -14.92
N GLU A 213 -17.75 -3.41 -15.99
CA GLU A 213 -17.65 -3.98 -17.34
C GLU A 213 -16.17 -4.19 -17.65
N GLU A 214 -15.87 -5.38 -18.14
CA GLU A 214 -14.58 -5.77 -18.69
C GLU A 214 -14.38 -5.03 -20.01
N ASN A 215 -13.26 -4.32 -20.16
CA ASN A 215 -12.48 -4.35 -21.39
C ASN A 215 -11.13 -3.64 -21.22
N GLN A 216 -10.10 -4.35 -21.71
CA GLN A 216 -8.93 -3.91 -22.47
C GLN A 216 -8.25 -2.57 -22.09
N SER A 217 -6.96 -2.69 -21.81
CA SER A 217 -5.98 -1.61 -21.61
C SER A 217 -6.09 -0.45 -22.61
N PRO A 218 -6.03 0.82 -22.18
CA PRO A 218 -5.73 1.92 -23.09
C PRO A 218 -4.27 2.35 -22.91
N ALA A 219 -3.45 1.97 -23.89
CA ALA A 219 -2.29 2.74 -24.28
C ALA A 219 -2.77 4.05 -24.94
N TYR A 220 -2.17 5.18 -24.55
CA TYR A 220 -2.11 6.49 -25.21
C TYR A 220 -3.31 6.98 -26.06
N ALA A 221 -3.88 8.11 -25.66
CA ALA A 221 -4.26 9.18 -26.60
C ALA A 221 -4.43 10.51 -25.84
N LEU A 222 -3.35 11.27 -25.76
CA LEU A 222 -3.40 12.72 -25.60
C LEU A 222 -3.40 13.26 -27.03
N SER A 223 -4.59 13.45 -27.62
CA SER A 223 -4.74 14.16 -28.89
C SER A 223 -6.19 14.63 -29.03
N GLU A 224 -6.31 15.95 -28.94
CA GLU A 224 -7.27 16.84 -29.60
C GLU A 224 -8.78 16.56 -29.47
N ILE A 225 -9.46 17.61 -29.02
CA ILE A 225 -10.90 17.72 -28.81
C ILE A 225 -11.52 18.05 -30.16
N ASP A 226 -12.46 17.23 -30.63
CA ASP A 226 -13.54 17.68 -31.50
C ASP A 226 -14.88 17.39 -30.82
N GLU A 227 -15.68 18.45 -30.68
CA GLU A 227 -16.97 18.48 -29.97
C GLU A 227 -18.08 17.73 -30.70
N ALA A 228 -18.89 16.95 -29.96
CA ALA A 228 -20.34 16.91 -30.16
C ALA A 228 -21.07 16.31 -28.93
N ALA A 229 -21.62 17.21 -28.10
CA ALA A 229 -22.85 17.12 -27.30
C ALA A 229 -23.37 15.74 -26.81
N ALA A 230 -22.63 15.08 -25.91
CA ALA A 230 -23.18 14.15 -24.90
C ALA A 230 -22.32 14.08 -23.62
N GLY A 231 -21.53 15.13 -23.33
CA GLY A 231 -20.35 15.05 -22.45
C GLY A 231 -20.48 15.59 -21.02
N ALA A 232 -21.56 16.27 -20.64
CA ALA A 232 -21.54 17.07 -19.40
C ALA A 232 -21.52 16.27 -18.09
N GLU A 233 -22.18 15.11 -18.01
CA GLU A 233 -22.19 14.28 -16.79
C GLU A 233 -20.93 13.41 -16.67
N THR A 234 -20.46 12.84 -17.78
CA THR A 234 -19.24 12.02 -17.83
C THR A 234 -17.98 12.87 -17.57
N GLN A 235 -17.93 14.10 -18.09
CA GLN A 235 -16.84 15.04 -17.81
C GLN A 235 -16.86 15.49 -16.34
N LYS A 236 -18.03 15.80 -15.77
CA LYS A 236 -18.15 16.13 -14.33
C LYS A 236 -17.72 14.95 -13.44
N ALA A 237 -18.09 13.72 -13.79
CA ALA A 237 -17.67 12.53 -13.06
C ALA A 237 -16.15 12.27 -13.16
N GLY A 238 -15.56 12.50 -14.34
CA GLY A 238 -14.11 12.42 -14.57
C GLY A 238 -13.34 13.45 -13.76
N ILE A 239 -13.78 14.70 -13.76
CA ILE A 239 -13.19 15.81 -12.99
C ILE A 239 -13.26 15.53 -11.48
N VAL A 240 -14.42 15.10 -10.97
CA VAL A 240 -14.58 14.75 -9.54
C VAL A 240 -13.70 13.57 -9.14
N ASN A 241 -13.51 12.59 -10.03
CA ASN A 241 -12.64 11.45 -9.77
C ASN A 241 -11.16 11.87 -9.73
N GLN A 242 -10.72 12.74 -10.65
CA GLN A 242 -9.36 13.26 -10.68
C GLN A 242 -9.05 14.10 -9.42
N GLN A 243 -9.93 15.02 -9.04
CA GLN A 243 -9.77 15.82 -7.82
C GLN A 243 -9.67 14.94 -6.56
N LYS A 244 -10.41 13.83 -6.52
CA LYS A 244 -10.33 12.86 -5.42
C LYS A 244 -8.98 12.14 -5.40
N LEU A 245 -8.45 11.76 -6.56
CA LEU A 245 -7.14 11.13 -6.65
C LEU A 245 -6.01 12.10 -6.29
N GLU A 246 -6.10 13.36 -6.73
CA GLU A 246 -5.13 14.41 -6.38
C GLU A 246 -5.15 14.71 -4.89
N LYS A 247 -6.34 14.78 -4.28
CA LYS A 247 -6.47 14.88 -2.82
C LYS A 247 -5.86 13.67 -2.11
N LYS A 248 -6.08 12.46 -2.62
CA LYS A 248 -5.59 11.25 -1.97
C LYS A 248 -4.06 11.12 -2.10
N PHE A 249 -3.53 11.23 -3.30
CA PHE A 249 -2.15 10.85 -3.65
C PHE A 249 -1.21 12.04 -3.90
N GLY A 250 -1.74 13.22 -4.22
CA GLY A 250 -0.98 14.42 -4.61
C GLY A 250 -1.11 14.76 -6.10
N GLN A 251 -0.45 15.84 -6.50
CA GLN A 251 -0.62 16.48 -7.82
C GLN A 251 0.12 15.79 -8.97
N SER A 252 1.04 14.87 -8.67
CA SER A 252 1.82 14.18 -9.70
C SER A 252 0.95 13.20 -10.49
N ALA A 253 0.69 13.52 -11.76
CA ALA A 253 -0.06 12.65 -12.67
C ALA A 253 0.66 11.31 -12.91
N VAL A 254 2.00 11.34 -12.99
CA VAL A 254 2.83 10.13 -13.17
C VAL A 254 2.72 9.23 -11.94
N PHE A 255 2.82 9.79 -10.74
CA PHE A 255 2.64 9.02 -9.51
C PHE A 255 1.22 8.46 -9.41
N VAL A 256 0.19 9.28 -9.64
CA VAL A 256 -1.21 8.83 -9.60
C VAL A 256 -1.46 7.71 -10.60
N ALA A 257 -0.97 7.82 -11.83
CA ALA A 257 -1.09 6.75 -12.82
C ALA A 257 -0.36 5.47 -12.38
N SER A 258 0.80 5.59 -11.72
CA SER A 258 1.57 4.44 -11.24
C SER A 258 0.84 3.64 -10.16
N THR A 259 0.03 4.31 -9.33
CA THR A 259 -0.72 3.63 -8.25
C THR A 259 -1.87 2.77 -8.77
N LEU A 260 -2.38 3.07 -9.97
CA LEU A 260 -3.46 2.32 -10.63
C LEU A 260 -2.98 0.97 -11.19
N LEU A 261 -1.66 0.74 -11.28
CA LEU A 261 -1.07 -0.51 -11.74
C LEU A 261 -0.95 -1.51 -10.56
N GLU A 262 -1.92 -2.43 -10.44
CA GLU A 262 -1.96 -3.40 -9.34
C GLU A 262 -0.71 -4.31 -9.28
N ASN A 263 -0.22 -4.75 -10.43
CA ASN A 263 0.96 -5.62 -10.55
C ASN A 263 2.28 -4.85 -10.57
N GLY A 264 2.23 -3.52 -10.41
CA GLY A 264 3.39 -2.66 -10.51
C GLY A 264 3.89 -2.49 -11.95
N GLY A 265 5.17 -2.16 -12.07
CA GLY A 265 5.83 -1.86 -13.34
C GLY A 265 5.89 -0.36 -13.64
N THR A 266 6.89 0.00 -14.43
CA THR A 266 7.13 1.40 -14.83
C THR A 266 6.15 1.81 -15.91
N LEU A 267 5.52 2.98 -15.74
CA LEU A 267 4.84 3.65 -16.85
C LEU A 267 5.85 3.91 -17.96
N ARG A 268 5.41 3.82 -19.22
CA ARG A 268 6.24 4.27 -20.34
C ARG A 268 6.36 5.79 -20.23
N CYS A 269 7.46 6.25 -19.65
CA CYS A 269 7.80 7.66 -19.58
C CYS A 269 8.85 7.99 -20.64
N ASP A 270 8.76 9.22 -21.12
CA ASP A 270 9.64 9.82 -22.10
C ASP A 270 10.99 10.15 -21.44
N SER A 271 11.94 9.21 -21.48
CA SER A 271 13.32 9.26 -20.97
C SER A 271 13.55 9.08 -19.44
N PRO A 272 14.71 8.53 -19.02
CA PRO A 272 15.10 8.44 -17.60
C PRO A 272 15.21 9.79 -16.88
N ALA A 273 15.54 10.87 -17.61
CA ALA A 273 15.69 12.20 -17.02
C ALA A 273 14.36 12.79 -16.56
N SER A 274 13.27 12.56 -17.31
CA SER A 274 11.93 13.00 -16.89
C SER A 274 11.45 12.26 -15.65
N LEU A 275 11.72 10.95 -15.55
CA LEU A 275 11.42 10.15 -14.37
C LEU A 275 12.18 10.65 -13.13
N LEU A 276 13.45 11.03 -13.26
CA LEU A 276 14.21 11.61 -12.15
C LEU A 276 13.67 12.98 -11.74
N LYS A 277 13.30 13.84 -12.70
CA LYS A 277 12.66 15.13 -12.42
C LYS A 277 11.36 14.95 -11.65
N GLU A 278 10.55 13.99 -12.07
CA GLU A 278 9.29 13.65 -11.40
C GLU A 278 9.52 13.04 -10.01
N ALA A 279 10.52 12.18 -9.87
CA ALA A 279 10.91 11.61 -8.59
C ALA A 279 11.36 12.70 -7.59
N ILE A 280 12.05 13.75 -8.05
CA ILE A 280 12.41 14.92 -7.25
C ILE A 280 11.16 15.72 -6.87
N HIS A 281 10.19 15.87 -7.77
CA HIS A 281 8.94 16.57 -7.48
C HIS A 281 8.15 15.89 -6.35
N VAL A 282 8.01 14.57 -6.37
CA VAL A 282 7.21 13.82 -5.36
C VAL A 282 7.87 13.75 -3.97
N ILE A 283 9.13 14.16 -3.81
CA ILE A 283 9.81 14.29 -2.50
C ILE A 283 9.89 15.72 -1.98
N GLY A 284 9.25 16.66 -2.68
CA GLY A 284 9.18 18.06 -2.27
C GLY A 284 8.57 18.22 -0.88
N CYS A 285 9.02 19.21 -0.12
CA CYS A 285 8.61 19.41 1.27
C CYS A 285 7.11 19.73 1.42
N GLY A 286 6.51 20.38 0.42
CA GLY A 286 5.07 20.71 0.38
C GLY A 286 4.24 19.72 -0.43
N TYR A 287 4.80 18.61 -0.93
CA TYR A 287 4.06 17.67 -1.79
C TYR A 287 2.84 17.06 -1.07
N GLU A 288 2.96 16.88 0.25
CA GLU A 288 1.92 16.25 1.08
C GLU A 288 0.85 17.25 1.55
N ASP A 289 1.01 18.54 1.24
CA ASP A 289 0.07 19.58 1.67
C ASP A 289 -1.32 19.34 1.10
N LYS A 290 -2.32 19.35 1.99
CA LYS A 290 -3.73 19.08 1.66
C LYS A 290 -3.99 17.69 1.07
N THR A 291 -3.03 16.78 1.18
CA THR A 291 -3.21 15.38 0.81
C THR A 291 -3.59 14.51 2.01
N ASP A 292 -3.94 13.25 1.72
CA ASP A 292 -4.26 12.24 2.73
C ASP A 292 -3.00 11.47 3.24
N TRP A 293 -1.79 11.84 2.79
CA TRP A 293 -0.54 11.25 3.26
C TRP A 293 -0.34 11.41 4.77
N GLY A 294 -0.01 10.29 5.43
CA GLY A 294 0.18 10.21 6.87
C GLY A 294 -1.10 10.38 7.70
N LYS A 295 -2.26 10.56 7.06
CA LYS A 295 -3.58 10.63 7.70
C LYS A 295 -4.42 9.39 7.37
N GLU A 296 -4.53 9.06 6.08
CA GLU A 296 -5.28 7.90 5.58
C GLU A 296 -4.46 6.99 4.65
N ILE A 297 -3.32 7.45 4.11
CA ILE A 297 -2.38 6.61 3.34
C ILE A 297 -0.94 6.66 3.86
N GLY A 298 -0.19 5.58 3.64
CA GLY A 298 1.19 5.42 4.06
C GLY A 298 1.34 5.14 5.57
N TRP A 299 2.48 5.56 6.12
CA TRP A 299 2.79 5.57 7.54
C TRP A 299 2.12 6.75 8.24
N ILE A 300 1.37 6.49 9.33
CA ILE A 300 0.66 7.51 10.11
C ILE A 300 1.63 8.54 10.70
N TYR A 301 1.24 9.81 10.60
CA TYR A 301 1.91 10.91 11.29
C TYR A 301 1.39 11.08 12.72
N GLY A 302 2.27 11.52 13.61
CA GLY A 302 1.93 11.76 15.02
C GLY A 302 2.13 10.57 15.94
N SER A 303 2.58 9.41 15.47
CA SER A 303 3.08 8.37 16.37
C SER A 303 4.40 8.84 16.99
N VAL A 304 4.46 8.85 18.32
CA VAL A 304 5.70 9.12 19.07
C VAL A 304 6.58 7.86 19.10
N THR A 305 5.95 6.69 19.01
CA THR A 305 6.62 5.39 18.95
C THR A 305 7.29 5.19 17.59
N GLU A 306 8.49 4.60 17.62
CA GLU A 306 9.28 4.20 16.44
C GLU A 306 8.51 3.27 15.49
N VAL A 307 7.47 2.62 16.02
CA VAL A 307 6.44 1.93 15.27
C VAL A 307 5.45 2.96 14.71
N SER A 308 5.82 3.60 13.61
CA SER A 308 4.84 4.30 12.77
C SER A 308 3.96 3.24 12.11
N LEU A 309 2.70 3.14 12.51
CA LEU A 309 1.79 2.13 11.96
C LEU A 309 1.40 2.51 10.51
N PRO A 310 1.45 1.58 9.56
CA PRO A 310 0.86 1.79 8.25
C PRO A 310 -0.66 1.73 8.35
N ILE A 311 -1.35 2.56 7.57
CA ILE A 311 -2.79 2.71 7.64
C ILE A 311 -3.47 1.52 6.99
N SER A 312 -4.56 1.06 7.58
CA SER A 312 -5.45 0.02 7.03
C SER A 312 -4.85 -1.37 6.88
N LEU A 313 -4.33 -1.93 7.97
CA LEU A 313 -3.94 -3.34 7.99
C LEU A 313 -4.81 -4.18 8.96
N PRO A 314 -6.15 -4.25 8.77
CA PRO A 314 -6.99 -5.22 9.48
C PRO A 314 -6.89 -6.64 8.89
N CYS A 315 -5.92 -6.91 8.00
CA CYS A 315 -5.83 -8.16 7.25
C CYS A 315 -4.40 -8.72 7.22
N SER A 316 -3.85 -9.02 8.38
CA SER A 316 -3.02 -10.21 8.50
C SER A 316 -3.98 -11.33 8.95
N LYS A 317 -4.12 -12.45 8.24
CA LYS A 317 -4.92 -13.61 8.73
C LYS A 317 -4.49 -14.85 7.98
N ASP A 318 -4.41 -15.93 8.75
CA ASP A 318 -4.25 -17.35 8.41
C ASP A 318 -2.84 -17.66 7.85
N PHE A 319 -1.97 -18.50 8.43
CA PHE A 319 -2.13 -19.62 9.36
C PHE A 319 -0.75 -20.02 9.91
N SER A 320 -0.72 -20.54 11.14
CA SER A 320 0.42 -21.17 11.81
C SER A 320 1.00 -22.35 11.02
N ARG A 321 2.27 -22.27 10.61
CA ARG A 321 3.23 -23.39 10.57
C ARG A 321 4.64 -22.89 10.85
#